data_AF-A0A3P5ZKZ6-F1
#
_entry.id   AF-A0A3P5ZKZ6-F1
#
_cell.length_a   1.000
_cell.length_b   1.000
_cell.length_c   1.000
_cell.angle_alpha   90.00
_cell.angle_beta   90.00
_cell.angle_gamma   90.00
#
_symmetry.space_group_name_H-M   'P 1'
#
loop_
_entity.id
_entity.type
_entity.pdbx_description
1 polymer ?
#
loop_
_entity_poly.entity_id
_entity_poly.type
_entity_poly.pdbx_seq_one_letter_code
_entity_poly.pdbx_strand_id
1 'polypeptide(L)'
;MEAKRGIQWSSIIVPSVQEMVEKNLITTVPPRYLRSDLDKAEIDSDLRTEIPIIDMNLLCSSTSMDSEIDKLDFACKEWGFFQASLKTQTHSLKTYIIVDLFL
;
A
#
# COMPACT_ATOMS: atom_id res chain seq x y z
N MET A 1 41.78 -2.47 28.69
CA MET A 1 40.89 -1.30 28.63
C MET A 1 39.98 -1.48 27.42
N GLU A 2 38.77 -1.97 27.61
CA GLU A 2 37.78 -2.11 26.53
C GLU A 2 36.86 -0.88 26.53
N ALA A 3 36.86 -0.13 25.43
CA ALA A 3 35.97 0.99 25.23
C ALA A 3 34.65 0.50 24.65
N LYS A 4 33.58 0.51 25.46
CA LYS A 4 32.20 0.38 24.99
C LYS A 4 31.90 1.55 24.04
N ARG A 5 31.89 1.30 22.72
CA ARG A 5 31.33 2.23 21.74
C ARG A 5 29.82 2.27 21.93
N GLY A 6 29.31 3.32 22.56
CA GLY A 6 27.88 3.61 22.60
C GLY A 6 27.40 3.92 21.18
N ILE A 7 26.35 3.25 20.73
CA ILE A 7 25.68 3.56 19.46
C ILE A 7 24.96 4.90 19.68
N GLN A 8 25.53 5.97 19.15
CA GLN A 8 24.91 7.28 19.16
C GLN A 8 23.83 7.31 18.08
N TRP A 9 22.58 7.11 18.47
CA TRP A 9 21.43 7.29 17.59
C TRP A 9 21.25 8.79 17.34
N SER A 10 21.74 9.28 16.19
CA SER A 10 21.50 10.65 15.75
C SER A 10 20.33 10.69 14.77
N SER A 11 19.38 11.60 14.98
CA SER A 11 18.34 11.88 13.98
C SER A 11 18.97 12.48 12.72
N ILE A 12 18.72 11.86 11.57
CA ILE A 12 19.15 12.40 10.28
C ILE A 12 18.08 13.36 9.76
N ILE A 13 18.47 14.61 9.49
CA ILE A 13 17.57 15.57 8.85
C ILE A 13 17.41 15.14 7.39
N VAL A 14 16.18 14.80 7.02
CA VAL A 14 15.84 14.41 5.66
C VAL A 14 15.06 15.54 5.01
N PRO A 15 15.57 16.14 3.91
CA PRO A 15 14.80 17.13 3.17
C PRO A 15 13.53 16.51 2.60
N SER A 16 12.50 17.34 2.40
CA SER A 16 11.28 16.91 1.73
C SER A 16 11.59 16.47 0.30
N VAL A 17 11.19 15.25 -0.05
CA VAL A 17 11.35 14.73 -1.42
C VAL A 17 10.61 15.62 -2.42
N GLN A 18 9.44 16.14 -2.04
CA GLN A 18 8.67 17.06 -2.88
C GLN A 18 9.46 18.34 -3.17
N GLU A 19 10.02 18.97 -2.13
CA GLU A 19 10.81 20.20 -2.28
C GLU A 19 12.06 19.98 -3.15
N MET A 20 12.72 18.84 -2.98
CA MET A 20 13.92 18.47 -3.76
C MET A 20 13.62 18.41 -5.26
N VAL A 21 12.45 17.89 -5.64
CA VAL A 21 12.01 17.81 -7.04
C VAL A 21 11.57 19.18 -7.55
N GLU A 22 10.72 19.89 -6.80
CA GLU A 22 10.20 21.20 -7.21
C GLU A 22 11.32 22.23 -7.47
N LYS A 23 12.37 22.20 -6.65
CA LYS A 23 13.51 23.13 -6.74
C LYS A 23 14.64 22.62 -7.64
N ASN A 24 14.46 21.49 -8.35
CA ASN A 24 15.50 20.83 -9.15
C ASN A 24 16.83 20.65 -8.40
N LEU A 25 16.78 20.40 -7.08
CA LEU A 25 17.96 20.26 -6.23
C LEU A 25 18.66 18.91 -6.39
N ILE A 26 18.02 17.99 -7.11
CA ILE A 26 18.52 16.65 -7.41
C ILE A 26 18.48 16.39 -8.92
N THR A 27 19.60 15.96 -9.48
CA THR A 27 19.70 15.44 -10.85
C THR A 27 19.64 13.92 -10.89
N THR A 28 19.91 13.28 -9.76
CA THR A 28 19.92 11.82 -9.58
C THR A 28 19.37 11.46 -8.20
N VAL A 29 18.74 10.29 -8.10
CA VAL A 29 18.15 9.79 -6.86
C VAL A 29 19.26 9.58 -5.83
N PRO A 30 19.17 10.18 -4.63
CA PRO A 30 20.17 10.00 -3.59
C PRO A 30 20.36 8.52 -3.20
N PRO A 31 21.59 8.06 -2.92
CA PRO A 31 21.89 6.65 -2.65
C PRO A 31 21.07 6.03 -1.51
N ARG A 32 20.62 6.83 -0.55
CA ARG A 32 19.78 6.40 0.58
C ARG A 32 18.36 5.99 0.20
N TYR A 33 17.89 6.37 -0.99
CA TYR A 33 16.61 5.94 -1.55
C TYR A 33 16.78 4.82 -2.59
N LEU A 34 18.02 4.49 -2.96
CA LEU A 34 18.30 3.34 -3.81
C LEU A 34 18.09 2.07 -2.99
N ARG A 35 17.20 1.20 -3.45
CA ARG A 35 16.89 -0.10 -2.85
C ARG A 35 17.66 -1.16 -3.62
N SER A 36 18.83 -1.55 -3.12
CA SER A 36 19.64 -2.63 -3.69
C SER A 36 19.06 -4.03 -3.39
N ASP A 37 18.08 -4.11 -2.49
CA ASP A 37 17.33 -5.32 -2.15
C ASP A 37 16.21 -5.63 -3.16
N LEU A 38 15.87 -4.68 -4.04
CA LEU A 38 14.79 -4.82 -5.02
C LEU A 38 15.26 -5.38 -6.37
N ASP A 39 16.56 -5.69 -6.54
CA ASP A 39 17.10 -6.28 -7.79
C ASP A 39 16.65 -7.74 -8.01
N LYS A 40 15.84 -8.31 -7.11
CA LYS A 40 15.32 -9.69 -7.25
C LYS A 40 13.83 -9.86 -6.96
N ALA A 41 13.13 -8.77 -6.64
CA ALA A 41 11.68 -8.81 -6.73
C ALA A 41 11.36 -8.55 -8.20
N GLU A 42 11.20 -9.63 -8.98
CA GLU A 42 10.47 -9.54 -10.24
C GLU A 42 9.16 -8.82 -9.89
N ILE A 43 9.05 -7.54 -10.27
CA ILE A 43 7.75 -6.90 -10.43
C ILE A 43 7.19 -7.64 -11.62
N ASP A 44 6.65 -8.81 -11.34
CA ASP A 44 6.04 -9.66 -12.32
C ASP A 44 4.85 -8.86 -12.86
N SER A 45 5.05 -8.24 -14.00
CA SER A 45 4.03 -7.45 -14.68
C SER A 45 2.84 -8.32 -15.08
N ASP A 46 3.00 -9.64 -15.05
CA ASP A 46 1.95 -10.65 -15.22
C ASP A 46 1.22 -10.99 -13.92
N LEU A 47 1.74 -10.63 -12.74
CA LEU A 47 0.97 -10.57 -11.49
C LEU A 47 0.15 -9.29 -11.41
N ARG A 48 -0.55 -8.96 -12.51
CA ARG A 48 -1.81 -8.21 -12.43
C ARG A 48 -2.86 -9.11 -11.78
N THR A 49 -2.57 -9.64 -10.60
CA THR A 49 -3.60 -10.11 -9.70
C THR A 49 -4.42 -8.86 -9.43
N GLU A 50 -5.61 -8.77 -10.02
CA GLU A 50 -6.49 -7.62 -9.82
C GLU A 50 -6.94 -7.67 -8.37
N ILE A 51 -6.60 -6.63 -7.61
CA ILE A 51 -7.02 -6.47 -6.21
C ILE A 51 -8.55 -6.63 -6.16
N PRO A 52 -9.09 -7.48 -5.28
CA PRO A 52 -10.54 -7.69 -5.19
C PRO A 52 -11.24 -6.36 -4.94
N ILE A 53 -12.32 -6.10 -5.69
CA ILE A 53 -13.18 -4.94 -5.50
C ILE A 53 -14.50 -5.42 -4.92
N ILE A 54 -14.87 -4.87 -3.77
CA ILE A 54 -16.10 -5.19 -3.05
C ILE A 54 -17.09 -4.03 -3.20
N ASP A 55 -18.21 -4.27 -3.87
CA ASP A 55 -19.32 -3.32 -4.02
C ASP A 55 -20.19 -3.35 -2.75
N MET A 56 -20.02 -2.34 -1.91
CA MET A 56 -20.72 -2.22 -0.64
C MET A 56 -22.24 -2.11 -0.79
N ASN A 57 -22.72 -1.64 -1.95
CA ASN A 57 -24.16 -1.58 -2.22
C ASN A 57 -24.73 -2.98 -2.49
N LEU A 58 -23.96 -3.85 -3.16
CA LEU A 58 -24.36 -5.24 -3.41
C LEU A 58 -24.36 -6.06 -2.13
N LEU A 59 -23.42 -5.80 -1.20
CA LEU A 59 -23.43 -6.39 0.14
C LEU A 59 -24.69 -6.04 0.95
N CYS A 60 -25.25 -4.83 0.75
CA CYS A 60 -26.48 -4.41 1.42
C CYS A 60 -27.76 -4.85 0.69
N SER A 61 -27.65 -5.45 -0.50
CA SER A 61 -28.78 -5.79 -1.38
C SER A 61 -29.21 -7.25 -1.22
N SER A 62 -30.49 -7.48 -0.90
CA SER A 62 -31.03 -8.82 -0.65
C SER A 62 -30.99 -9.79 -1.84
N THR A 63 -30.82 -9.28 -3.07
CA THR A 63 -30.84 -10.11 -4.29
C THR A 63 -29.45 -10.52 -4.79
N SER A 64 -28.40 -9.86 -4.31
CA SER A 64 -27.01 -10.05 -4.80
C SER A 64 -25.99 -10.24 -3.67
N MET A 65 -26.44 -10.22 -2.42
CA MET A 65 -25.61 -10.27 -1.22
C MET A 65 -24.69 -11.49 -1.21
N ASP A 66 -25.21 -12.68 -1.49
CA ASP A 66 -24.44 -13.94 -1.38
C ASP A 66 -23.20 -13.92 -2.27
N SER A 67 -23.35 -13.48 -3.53
CA SER A 67 -22.22 -13.41 -4.48
C SER A 67 -21.15 -12.39 -4.10
N GLU A 68 -21.52 -11.34 -3.36
CA GLU A 68 -20.59 -10.29 -2.95
C GLU A 68 -19.92 -10.63 -1.61
N ILE A 69 -20.62 -11.36 -0.73
CA ILE A 69 -20.04 -11.94 0.48
C ILE A 69 -18.97 -12.97 0.13
N ASP A 70 -19.20 -13.82 -0.87
CA ASP A 70 -18.21 -14.81 -1.31
C ASP A 70 -16.90 -14.15 -1.79
N LYS A 71 -17.01 -13.03 -2.51
CA LYS A 71 -15.84 -12.23 -2.91
C LYS A 71 -15.14 -11.59 -1.72
N LEU A 72 -15.90 -11.12 -0.74
CA LEU A 72 -15.34 -10.54 0.49
C LEU A 72 -14.57 -11.61 1.29
N ASP A 73 -15.14 -12.80 1.46
CA ASP A 73 -14.47 -13.91 2.15
C ASP A 73 -13.18 -14.33 1.43
N PHE A 74 -13.24 -14.44 0.10
CA PHE A 74 -12.05 -14.70 -0.73
C PHE A 74 -10.98 -13.61 -0.55
N ALA A 75 -11.38 -12.33 -0.58
CA ALA A 75 -10.45 -11.23 -0.41
C ALA A 75 -9.80 -11.22 0.99
N CYS A 76 -10.58 -11.51 2.04
CA CYS A 76 -10.02 -11.61 3.39
C CYS A 76 -9.01 -12.75 3.52
N LYS A 77 -9.32 -13.93 2.96
CA LYS A 77 -8.49 -15.14 3.12
C LYS A 77 -7.23 -15.13 2.25
N GLU A 78 -7.38 -14.79 0.97
CA GLU A 78 -6.30 -14.93 -0.01
C GLU A 78 -5.48 -13.65 -0.15
N TRP A 79 -6.06 -12.49 0.17
CA TRP A 79 -5.39 -11.19 -0.01
C TRP A 79 -5.07 -10.46 1.27
N GLY A 80 -5.93 -10.51 2.28
CA GLY A 80 -5.79 -9.67 3.48
C GLY A 80 -6.08 -8.18 3.23
N PHE A 81 -6.44 -7.79 2.00
CA PHE A 81 -6.87 -6.45 1.64
C PHE A 81 -7.75 -6.43 0.38
N PHE A 82 -8.56 -5.39 0.23
CA PHE A 82 -9.41 -5.18 -0.94
C PHE A 82 -9.77 -3.71 -1.14
N GLN A 83 -10.30 -3.37 -2.32
CA GLN A 83 -10.86 -2.04 -2.59
C GLN A 83 -12.37 -2.05 -2.32
N ALA A 84 -12.86 -1.15 -1.47
CA ALA A 84 -14.28 -0.93 -1.30
C ALA A 84 -14.80 0.06 -2.36
N SER A 85 -15.90 -0.29 -3.02
CA SER A 85 -16.59 0.55 -3.99
C SER A 85 -17.95 0.96 -3.43
N LEU A 86 -18.15 2.26 -3.26
CA LEU A 86 -19.44 2.87 -2.92
C LEU A 86 -19.85 3.74 -4.11
N LYS A 87 -20.95 3.37 -4.77
CA LYS A 87 -21.57 4.23 -5.80
C LYS A 87 -22.50 5.21 -5.10
N THR A 88 -21.95 6.27 -4.51
CA THR A 88 -22.74 7.45 -4.13
C THR A 88 -22.63 8.48 -5.26
N GLN A 89 -23.69 9.24 -5.51
CA GLN A 89 -23.82 10.10 -6.71
C GLN A 89 -22.87 11.30 -6.75
N THR A 90 -21.92 11.40 -5.84
CA THR A 90 -20.95 12.50 -5.75
C THR A 90 -19.59 11.94 -5.35
N HIS A 91 -18.70 11.84 -6.34
CA HIS A 91 -17.29 11.43 -6.25
C HIS A 91 -17.06 9.99 -5.78
N SER A 92 -16.63 9.12 -6.70
CA SER A 92 -16.16 7.77 -6.39
C SER A 92 -14.90 7.86 -5.52
N LEU A 93 -15.05 7.65 -4.22
CA LEU A 93 -13.93 7.52 -3.30
C LEU A 93 -13.40 6.09 -3.42
N LYS A 94 -12.13 5.95 -3.83
CA LYS A 94 -11.42 4.66 -3.79
C LYS A 94 -10.87 4.48 -2.38
N THR A 95 -11.53 3.66 -1.58
CA THR A 95 -11.07 3.30 -0.24
C THR A 95 -10.47 1.90 -0.28
N TYR A 96 -9.22 1.77 0.17
CA TYR A 96 -8.61 0.47 0.41
C TYR A 96 -8.85 0.07 1.86
N ILE A 97 -9.32 -1.16 2.06
CA ILE A 97 -9.52 -1.75 3.37
C ILE A 97 -8.47 -2.83 3.54
N ILE A 98 -7.65 -2.70 4.58
CA ILE A 98 -6.72 -3.73 5.01
C ILE A 98 -7.43 -4.48 6.13
N VAL A 99 -7.62 -5.79 5.95
CA VAL A 99 -8.34 -6.62 6.91
C VAL A 99 -7.41 -7.24 7.96
N ASP A 100 -6.09 -7.09 7.82
CA ASP A 100 -5.10 -7.36 8.87
C ASP A 100 -4.08 -6.21 9.03
N LEU A 101 -4.21 -5.45 10.12
CA LEU A 101 -3.11 -4.74 10.78
C LEU A 101 -2.88 -5.45 12.12
N PHE A 102 -1.63 -5.60 12.55
CA PHE A 102 -1.12 -6.35 13.73
C PHE A 102 -0.85 -7.85 13.44
N LEU A 103 0.36 -8.40 13.63
CA LEU A 103 1.57 -7.95 14.35
C LEU A 103 2.81 -8.67 13.81
#